data_AF-A0A949HA25-F1
#
_entry.id   AF-A0A949HA25-F1
#
_cell.length_a   1.000
_cell.length_b   1.000
_cell.length_c   1.000
_cell.angle_alpha   90.00
_cell.angle_beta   90.00
_cell.angle_gamma   90.00
#
_symmetry.space_group_name_H-M   'P 1'
#
loop_
_entity.id
_entity.type
_entity.pdbx_description
1 polymer ?
#
loop_
_entity_poly.entity_id
_entity_poly.type
_entity_poly.pdbx_seq_one_letter_code
_entity_poly.pdbx_strand_id
1 'polypeptide(L)'
;MAPDLTLAALLVELGAAGVALRVQAGALAARGAGGFEERLVPRRAALLGVLAGYVPAGAEAAYVFGERLGIGAELGMPVHPGAPAWLVAVAEAMQAEARDGGAQGGMPDVHRPAAAPETGQVSRIGGGVEDPGLAITQERLDAWDASASARRKGRRKGERFSGADARRFVDEAWRRVRRLEAMGVERSSAIAAVLAAMSDDAPRPAGTLQSGQVSRFRGEGGELQDHAEPARR
;
A
#
# COMPACT_ATOMS: atom_id res chain seq x y z
N MET A 1 -13.79 21.40 -16.96
CA MET A 1 -12.77 21.46 -18.04
C MET A 1 -12.57 20.04 -18.51
N ALA A 2 -12.67 19.74 -19.80
CA ALA A 2 -12.46 18.35 -20.26
C ALA A 2 -11.01 17.92 -19.94
N PRO A 3 -10.78 16.68 -19.50
CA PRO A 3 -9.43 16.21 -19.17
C PRO A 3 -8.55 16.18 -20.42
N ASP A 4 -7.43 16.90 -20.37
CA ASP A 4 -6.43 16.92 -21.45
C ASP A 4 -5.54 15.67 -21.35
N LEU A 5 -5.90 14.63 -22.10
CA LEU A 5 -5.14 13.38 -22.15
C LEU A 5 -3.71 13.54 -22.65
N THR A 6 -3.42 14.56 -23.47
CA THR A 6 -2.06 14.81 -23.94
C THR A 6 -1.18 15.39 -22.84
N LEU A 7 -1.76 16.22 -21.97
CA LEU A 7 -1.09 16.71 -20.77
C LEU A 7 -0.86 15.58 -19.78
N ALA A 8 -1.86 14.72 -19.56
CA ALA A 8 -1.72 13.56 -18.68
C ALA A 8 -0.57 12.64 -19.13
N ALA A 9 -0.52 12.29 -20.42
CA ALA A 9 0.58 11.48 -20.97
C ALA A 9 1.96 12.12 -20.71
N LEU A 10 2.09 13.43 -20.96
CA LEU A 10 3.34 14.15 -20.68
C LEU A 10 3.72 14.10 -19.19
N LEU A 11 2.76 14.27 -18.28
CA LEU A 11 3.00 14.23 -16.84
C LEU A 11 3.49 12.84 -16.37
N VAL A 12 2.95 11.75 -16.92
CA VAL A 12 3.48 10.38 -16.67
C VAL A 12 4.92 10.28 -17.12
N GLU A 13 5.22 10.70 -18.35
CA GLU A 13 6.57 10.59 -18.91
C GLU A 13 7.59 11.41 -18.11
N LEU A 14 7.24 12.63 -17.71
CA LEU A 14 8.08 13.48 -16.86
C LEU A 14 8.33 12.82 -15.49
N GLY A 15 7.27 12.30 -14.86
CA GLY A 15 7.37 11.63 -13.58
C GLY A 15 8.21 10.34 -13.64
N ALA A 16 8.02 9.53 -14.68
CA ALA A 16 8.81 8.32 -14.92
C ALA A 16 10.29 8.62 -15.20
N ALA A 17 10.57 9.73 -15.88
CA ALA A 17 11.94 10.22 -16.10
C ALA A 17 12.57 10.89 -14.88
N GLY A 18 11.85 10.99 -13.74
CA GLY A 18 12.35 11.62 -12.53
C GLY A 18 12.43 13.15 -12.61
N VAL A 19 11.74 13.76 -13.58
CA VAL A 19 11.69 15.21 -13.74
C VAL A 19 10.86 15.81 -12.62
N ALA A 20 11.39 16.87 -12.00
CA ALA A 20 10.65 17.66 -11.02
C ALA A 20 10.29 19.02 -11.63
N LEU A 21 9.04 19.41 -11.49
CA LEU A 21 8.55 20.73 -11.88
C LEU A 21 8.37 21.62 -10.64
N ARG A 22 8.60 22.92 -10.79
CA ARG A 22 8.32 23.91 -9.75
C ARG A 22 7.93 25.25 -10.38
N VAL A 23 7.25 26.08 -9.61
CA VAL A 23 6.99 27.47 -9.99
C VAL A 23 8.06 28.35 -9.33
N GLN A 24 8.81 29.08 -10.14
CA GLN A 24 9.85 30.00 -9.68
C GLN A 24 9.60 31.38 -10.31
N ALA A 25 9.30 32.38 -9.47
CA ALA A 25 8.96 33.74 -9.91
C ALA A 25 7.85 33.78 -10.99
N GLY A 26 6.81 32.94 -10.84
CA GLY A 26 5.72 32.83 -11.81
C GLY A 26 6.08 32.10 -13.11
N ALA A 27 7.30 31.57 -13.23
CA ALA A 27 7.72 30.76 -14.36
C ALA A 27 7.81 29.28 -13.98
N LEU A 28 7.47 28.41 -14.95
CA LEU A 28 7.72 26.99 -14.85
C LEU A 28 9.23 26.72 -14.93
N ALA A 29 9.78 26.12 -13.89
CA ALA A 29 11.14 25.60 -13.87
C ALA A 29 11.08 24.08 -13.77
N ALA A 30 11.94 23.40 -14.53
CA ALA A 30 12.00 21.95 -14.56
C ALA A 30 13.42 21.48 -14.26
N ARG A 31 13.56 20.49 -13.37
CA ARG A 31 14.83 19.87 -13.00
C ARG A 31 14.91 18.49 -13.64
N GLY A 32 15.97 18.24 -14.41
CA GLY A 32 16.18 16.96 -15.11
C GLY A 32 15.37 16.83 -16.40
N ALA A 33 14.81 17.92 -16.93
CA ALA A 33 13.90 17.92 -18.06
C ALA A 33 14.57 17.82 -19.44
N GLY A 34 15.85 17.43 -19.52
CA GLY A 34 16.58 17.36 -20.77
C GLY A 34 15.84 16.47 -21.78
N GLY A 35 15.47 17.04 -22.93
CA GLY A 35 14.71 16.36 -23.98
C GLY A 35 13.20 16.55 -23.91
N PHE A 36 12.68 17.30 -22.93
CA PHE A 36 11.25 17.60 -22.80
C PHE A 36 10.91 19.07 -23.09
N GLU A 37 11.91 19.93 -23.30
CA GLU A 37 11.74 21.39 -23.38
C GLU A 37 10.71 21.80 -24.44
N GLU A 38 10.83 21.28 -25.67
CA GLU A 38 9.93 21.59 -26.78
C GLU A 38 8.48 21.17 -26.51
N ARG A 39 8.28 20.12 -25.71
CA ARG A 39 6.95 19.61 -25.35
C ARG A 39 6.33 20.34 -24.17
N LEU A 40 7.17 20.89 -23.29
CA LEU A 40 6.76 21.69 -22.12
C LEU A 40 6.29 23.08 -22.50
N VAL A 41 6.96 23.74 -23.46
CA VAL A 41 6.64 25.11 -23.91
C VAL A 41 5.16 25.32 -24.25
N PRO A 42 4.53 24.53 -25.15
CA PRO A 42 3.12 24.74 -25.50
C PRO A 42 2.15 24.45 -24.35
N ARG A 43 2.58 23.72 -23.31
CA ARG A 43 1.76 23.30 -22.18
C ARG A 43 2.02 24.11 -20.90
N ARG A 44 2.87 25.14 -20.96
CA ARG A 44 3.31 25.92 -19.80
C ARG A 44 2.15 26.45 -18.96
N ALA A 45 1.12 27.02 -19.59
CA ALA A 45 -0.03 27.57 -18.87
C ALA A 45 -0.81 26.50 -18.10
N ALA A 46 -1.06 25.34 -18.73
CA ALA A 46 -1.76 24.23 -18.09
C ALA A 46 -0.95 23.63 -16.94
N LEU A 47 0.36 23.46 -17.13
CA LEU A 47 1.27 22.99 -16.08
C LEU A 47 1.31 23.93 -14.88
N LEU A 48 1.35 25.25 -15.11
CA LEU A 48 1.28 26.24 -14.02
C LEU A 48 -0.05 26.14 -13.26
N GLY A 49 -1.18 25.94 -13.96
CA GLY A 49 -2.49 25.74 -13.33
C GLY A 49 -2.52 24.48 -12.46
N VAL A 50 -2.02 23.36 -12.97
CA VAL A 50 -1.91 22.10 -12.23
C VAL A 50 -1.04 22.26 -10.97
N LEU A 51 0.12 22.91 -11.10
CA LEU A 51 1.05 23.13 -9.97
C LEU A 51 0.51 24.11 -8.92
N ALA A 52 -0.42 25.00 -9.29
CA ALA A 52 -1.02 25.95 -8.36
C ALA A 52 -2.01 25.29 -7.37
N GLY A 53 -2.54 24.11 -7.70
CA GLY A 53 -3.46 23.40 -6.82
C GLY A 53 -4.40 22.45 -7.57
N TYR A 54 -3.85 21.41 -8.19
CA TYR A 54 -4.66 20.34 -8.78
C TYR A 54 -5.55 19.67 -7.71
N VAL A 55 -6.83 19.53 -8.03
CA VAL A 55 -7.83 18.82 -7.23
C VAL A 55 -8.52 17.81 -8.16
N PRO A 56 -8.44 16.50 -7.89
CA PRO A 56 -9.10 15.49 -8.71
C PRO A 56 -10.62 15.67 -8.76
N ALA A 57 -11.21 15.47 -9.94
CA ALA A 57 -12.65 15.52 -10.13
C ALA A 57 -13.28 14.13 -9.99
N GLY A 58 -14.12 13.93 -8.96
CA GLY A 58 -14.81 12.67 -8.73
C GLY A 58 -14.08 11.73 -7.77
N ALA A 59 -14.80 10.71 -7.30
CA ALA A 59 -14.32 9.80 -6.27
C ALA A 59 -13.21 8.87 -6.78
N GLU A 60 -13.35 8.34 -8.01
CA GLU A 60 -12.35 7.47 -8.65
C GLU A 60 -11.01 8.20 -8.81
N ALA A 61 -11.04 9.40 -9.39
CA ALA A 61 -9.84 10.21 -9.57
C ALA A 61 -9.17 10.60 -8.24
N ALA A 62 -9.98 10.93 -7.21
CA ALA A 62 -9.46 11.23 -5.88
C ALA A 62 -8.80 9.99 -5.23
N TYR A 63 -9.40 8.81 -5.41
CA TYR A 63 -8.83 7.54 -4.95
C TYR A 63 -7.49 7.25 -5.64
N VAL A 64 -7.46 7.27 -6.98
CA VAL A 64 -6.24 7.02 -7.77
C VAL A 64 -5.13 8.00 -7.39
N PHE A 65 -5.46 9.28 -7.24
CA PHE A 65 -4.50 10.30 -6.81
C PHE A 65 -3.90 9.98 -5.44
N GLY A 66 -4.75 9.68 -4.45
CA GLY A 66 -4.32 9.35 -3.10
C GLY A 66 -3.49 8.07 -3.03
N GLU A 67 -3.92 7.02 -3.73
CA GLU A 67 -3.22 5.73 -3.81
C GLU A 67 -1.83 5.90 -4.41
N ARG A 68 -1.70 6.60 -5.55
CA ARG A 68 -0.39 6.82 -6.19
C ARG A 68 0.56 7.67 -5.37
N LEU A 69 0.05 8.67 -4.65
CA LEU A 69 0.87 9.41 -3.68
C LEU A 69 1.30 8.53 -2.50
N GLY A 70 0.41 7.65 -2.01
CA GLY A 70 0.72 6.67 -0.96
C GLY A 70 1.86 5.74 -1.38
N ILE A 71 1.74 5.12 -2.55
CA ILE A 71 2.78 4.26 -3.14
C ILE A 71 4.09 5.04 -3.32
N GLY A 72 4.03 6.26 -3.87
CA GLY A 72 5.20 7.11 -4.02
C GLY A 72 5.91 7.39 -2.69
N ALA A 73 5.15 7.69 -1.64
CA ALA A 73 5.68 7.94 -0.31
C ALA A 73 6.30 6.67 0.32
N GLU A 74 5.67 5.51 0.15
CA GLU A 74 6.19 4.21 0.60
C GLU A 74 7.50 3.84 -0.08
N LEU A 75 7.65 4.19 -1.36
CA LEU A 75 8.89 4.03 -2.13
C LEU A 75 9.95 5.11 -1.82
N GLY A 76 9.68 6.03 -0.90
CA GLY A 76 10.59 7.13 -0.55
C GLY A 76 10.74 8.17 -1.66
N MET A 77 9.84 8.19 -2.64
CA MET A 77 9.82 9.19 -3.69
C MET A 77 9.25 10.51 -3.16
N PRO A 78 9.74 11.68 -3.62
CA PRO A 78 9.13 12.94 -3.23
C PRO A 78 7.70 13.07 -3.79
N VAL A 79 6.75 13.47 -2.93
CA VAL A 79 5.30 13.53 -3.22
C VAL A 79 4.71 14.94 -3.13
N HIS A 80 5.55 15.96 -2.90
CA HIS A 80 5.10 17.35 -2.91
C HIS A 80 4.69 17.81 -4.32
N PRO A 81 3.89 18.88 -4.49
CA PRO A 81 3.48 19.37 -5.79
C PRO A 81 4.65 19.57 -6.75
N GLY A 82 4.52 19.00 -7.95
CA GLY A 82 5.54 19.03 -9.00
C GLY A 82 6.66 17.98 -8.87
N ALA A 83 6.68 17.20 -7.80
CA ALA A 83 7.61 16.08 -7.68
C ALA A 83 7.26 14.91 -8.62
N PRO A 84 8.21 14.02 -8.97
CA PRO A 84 7.97 12.95 -9.94
C PRO A 84 6.77 12.06 -9.61
N ALA A 85 6.65 11.58 -8.35
CA ALA A 85 5.52 10.74 -7.93
C ALA A 85 4.20 11.51 -7.97
N TRP A 86 4.24 12.81 -7.66
CA TRP A 86 3.07 13.68 -7.75
C TRP A 86 2.62 13.88 -9.20
N LEU A 87 3.54 14.06 -10.16
CA LEU A 87 3.20 14.19 -11.58
C LEU A 87 2.52 12.94 -12.12
N VAL A 88 3.00 11.75 -11.77
CA VAL A 88 2.35 10.47 -12.13
C VAL A 88 0.96 10.39 -11.50
N ALA A 89 0.82 10.70 -10.21
CA ALA A 89 -0.47 10.66 -9.52
C ALA A 89 -1.50 11.59 -10.17
N VAL A 90 -1.13 12.83 -10.49
CA VAL A 90 -2.02 13.77 -11.20
C VAL A 90 -2.41 13.21 -12.56
N ALA A 91 -1.44 12.71 -13.32
CA ALA A 91 -1.69 12.19 -14.65
C ALA A 91 -2.69 11.03 -14.67
N GLU A 92 -2.52 10.07 -13.75
CA GLU A 92 -3.42 8.92 -13.65
C GLU A 92 -4.81 9.33 -13.16
N ALA A 93 -4.90 10.31 -12.25
CA ALA A 93 -6.16 10.88 -11.82
C ALA A 93 -6.90 11.57 -12.99
N MET A 94 -6.21 12.36 -13.83
CA MET A 94 -6.78 12.96 -15.04
C MET A 94 -7.29 11.91 -16.04
N GLN A 95 -6.63 10.75 -16.13
CA GLN A 95 -7.11 9.66 -16.97
C GLN A 95 -8.36 8.98 -16.38
N ALA A 96 -8.43 8.85 -15.05
CA ALA A 96 -9.63 8.35 -14.37
C ALA A 96 -10.83 9.30 -14.61
N GLU A 97 -10.62 10.61 -14.48
CA GLU A 97 -11.62 11.64 -14.82
C GLU A 97 -12.15 11.50 -16.25
N ALA A 98 -11.26 11.21 -17.21
CA ALA A 98 -11.64 11.02 -18.61
C ALA A 98 -12.51 9.78 -18.84
N ARG A 99 -12.31 8.72 -18.05
CA ARG A 99 -13.13 7.50 -18.12
C ARG A 99 -14.52 7.76 -17.54
N ASP A 100 -14.59 8.46 -16.40
CA ASP A 100 -15.85 8.81 -15.73
C ASP A 100 -16.69 9.79 -16.55
N GLY A 101 -16.05 10.79 -17.17
CA GLY A 101 -16.71 11.76 -18.04
C GLY A 101 -17.29 11.16 -19.32
N GLY A 102 -16.74 10.02 -19.79
CA GLY A 102 -17.30 9.24 -20.90
C GLY A 102 -18.52 8.40 -20.53
N ALA A 103 -18.65 8.01 -19.25
CA ALA A 103 -19.76 7.19 -18.76
C ALA A 103 -21.05 8.00 -18.49
N GLN A 104 -20.95 9.31 -18.29
CA GLN A 104 -22.13 10.18 -18.03
C GLN A 104 -22.92 10.57 -19.30
N GLY A 105 -22.51 10.12 -20.49
CA GLY A 105 -23.19 10.40 -21.76
C GLY A 105 -24.39 9.51 -22.09
N GLY A 106 -24.73 8.50 -21.27
CA GLY A 106 -25.82 7.59 -21.61
C GLY A 106 -26.13 6.55 -20.55
N MET A 107 -26.81 6.95 -19.47
CA MET A 107 -27.73 6.04 -18.80
C MET A 107 -28.87 6.85 -18.17
N PRO A 108 -30.13 6.70 -18.65
CA PRO A 108 -31.26 7.32 -17.98
C PRO A 108 -31.49 6.68 -16.62
N ASP A 109 -31.91 7.52 -15.69
CA ASP A 109 -32.36 7.20 -14.34
C ASP A 109 -33.29 5.97 -14.32
N VAL A 110 -32.87 4.90 -13.64
CA VAL A 110 -33.74 3.73 -13.36
C VAL A 110 -33.81 3.53 -11.86
N HIS A 111 -34.94 3.95 -11.31
CA HIS A 111 -35.45 3.48 -10.03
C HIS A 111 -35.47 1.93 -9.96
N ARG A 112 -34.70 1.40 -8.99
CA ARG A 112 -34.87 0.15 -8.19
C ARG A 112 -36.26 -0.54 -8.33
N PRO A 113 -36.37 -1.89 -8.43
CA PRO A 113 -36.49 -2.76 -7.24
C PRO A 113 -35.89 -4.20 -7.31
N ALA A 114 -36.01 -4.88 -6.16
CA ALA A 114 -35.33 -6.07 -5.67
C ALA A 114 -35.74 -7.42 -6.29
N ALA A 115 -34.94 -8.44 -5.93
CA ALA A 115 -35.14 -9.90 -5.98
C ALA A 115 -34.47 -10.67 -7.14
N ALA A 116 -33.62 -11.64 -6.76
CA ALA A 116 -33.07 -12.74 -7.57
C ALA A 116 -34.07 -13.93 -7.59
N PRO A 117 -33.75 -15.11 -8.18
CA PRO A 117 -32.66 -15.52 -9.10
C PRO A 117 -33.16 -16.31 -10.35
N GLU A 118 -32.25 -16.67 -11.28
CA GLU A 118 -32.01 -18.05 -11.80
C GLU A 118 -31.41 -18.12 -13.23
N THR A 119 -30.26 -18.81 -13.29
CA THR A 119 -29.73 -19.73 -14.33
C THR A 119 -29.76 -19.40 -15.82
N GLY A 120 -28.59 -19.53 -16.48
CA GLY A 120 -28.53 -19.71 -17.93
C GLY A 120 -27.18 -19.50 -18.62
N GLN A 121 -26.14 -20.23 -18.20
CA GLN A 121 -25.07 -20.83 -19.03
C GLN A 121 -24.74 -20.19 -20.41
N VAL A 122 -23.56 -19.56 -20.52
CA VAL A 122 -22.86 -19.36 -21.81
C VAL A 122 -21.42 -19.82 -21.67
N SER A 123 -21.11 -20.92 -22.37
CA SER A 123 -19.77 -21.45 -22.59
C SER A 123 -18.84 -20.42 -23.23
N ARG A 124 -17.62 -20.30 -22.71
CA ARG A 124 -16.49 -19.70 -23.44
C ARG A 124 -15.27 -20.63 -23.29
N ILE A 125 -14.83 -21.18 -24.43
CA ILE A 125 -13.57 -21.92 -24.58
C ILE A 125 -12.51 -20.93 -25.09
N GLY A 126 -11.29 -21.07 -24.54
CA GLY A 126 -10.06 -20.36 -24.96
C GLY A 126 -9.63 -19.39 -23.87
N GLY A 127 -8.65 -19.68 -23.01
CA GLY A 127 -7.39 -20.38 -23.28
C GLY A 127 -6.25 -19.37 -23.13
N GLY A 128 -5.99 -18.96 -21.88
CA GLY A 128 -4.86 -18.12 -21.49
C GLY A 128 -4.62 -18.37 -20.01
N VAL A 129 -3.44 -18.87 -19.67
CA VAL A 129 -3.06 -19.31 -18.32
C VAL A 129 -3.17 -18.14 -17.35
N GLU A 130 -4.22 -18.14 -16.51
CA GLU A 130 -4.25 -17.35 -15.29
C GLU A 130 -3.31 -18.02 -14.30
N ASP A 131 -2.23 -17.33 -13.94
CA ASP A 131 -1.40 -17.69 -12.80
C ASP A 131 -2.14 -17.21 -11.52
N PRO A 132 -2.74 -18.11 -10.73
CA PRO A 132 -3.59 -17.70 -9.60
C PRO A 132 -2.76 -17.20 -8.39
N GLY A 133 -1.43 -17.14 -8.51
CA GLY A 133 -0.53 -16.76 -7.41
C GLY A 133 -0.37 -15.25 -7.16
N LEU A 134 -0.77 -14.39 -8.12
CA LEU A 134 -0.36 -12.98 -8.13
C LEU A 134 -1.49 -11.94 -7.99
N ALA A 135 -2.75 -12.37 -7.89
CA ALA A 135 -3.81 -11.44 -7.47
C ALA A 135 -3.63 -11.12 -5.98
N ILE A 136 -3.19 -9.89 -5.69
CA ILE A 136 -3.33 -9.32 -4.34
C ILE A 136 -4.83 -9.05 -4.17
N THR A 137 -5.53 -10.01 -3.56
CA THR A 137 -6.95 -9.85 -3.25
C THR A 137 -7.13 -8.85 -2.11
N GLN A 138 -8.26 -8.14 -2.10
CA GLN A 138 -8.63 -7.24 -1.01
C GLN A 138 -8.56 -7.94 0.36
N GLU A 139 -8.95 -9.22 0.42
CA GLU A 139 -8.83 -10.06 1.63
C GLU A 139 -7.38 -10.26 2.09
N ARG A 140 -6.40 -10.33 1.19
CA ARG A 140 -4.96 -10.42 1.55
C ARG A 140 -4.42 -9.09 2.08
N LEU A 141 -4.90 -7.97 1.52
CA LEU A 141 -4.63 -6.62 2.02
C LEU A 141 -5.23 -6.42 3.42
N ASP A 142 -6.47 -6.84 3.63
CA ASP A 142 -7.16 -6.73 4.92
C ASP A 142 -6.51 -7.62 6.00
N ALA A 143 -6.04 -8.84 5.64
CA ALA A 143 -5.29 -9.71 6.53
C ALA A 143 -3.92 -9.15 6.94
N TRP A 144 -3.28 -8.41 6.02
CA TRP A 144 -2.03 -7.70 6.28
C TRP A 144 -2.25 -6.50 7.21
N ASP A 145 -3.31 -5.72 6.99
CA ASP A 145 -3.64 -4.56 7.80
C ASP A 145 -4.13 -4.96 9.20
N ALA A 146 -4.80 -6.11 9.32
CA ALA A 146 -5.15 -6.73 10.60
C ALA A 146 -3.90 -7.21 11.38
N SER A 147 -2.91 -7.79 10.70
CA SER A 147 -1.63 -8.22 11.31
C SER A 147 -0.76 -7.03 11.73
N ALA A 148 -0.73 -5.96 10.93
CA ALA A 148 -0.11 -4.70 11.29
C ALA A 148 -0.82 -4.05 12.49
N SER A 149 -2.15 -4.09 12.52
CA SER A 149 -2.98 -3.59 13.63
C SER A 149 -2.82 -4.41 14.92
N ALA A 150 -2.63 -5.73 14.82
CA ALA A 150 -2.30 -6.59 15.95
C ALA A 150 -0.89 -6.29 16.51
N ARG A 151 0.08 -5.99 15.64
CA ARG A 151 1.42 -5.52 16.04
C ARG A 151 1.38 -4.15 16.73
N ARG A 152 0.51 -3.24 16.28
CA ARG A 152 0.21 -1.95 16.94
C ARG A 152 -0.39 -2.14 18.35
N LYS A 153 -1.18 -3.20 18.57
CA LYS A 153 -1.80 -3.51 19.88
C LYS A 153 -0.91 -4.33 20.82
N GLY A 154 0.02 -5.15 20.30
CA GLY A 154 0.79 -6.13 21.06
C GLY A 154 2.14 -5.64 21.64
N ARG A 155 2.78 -4.61 21.08
CA ARG A 155 4.03 -4.07 21.64
C ARG A 155 3.71 -3.04 22.73
N ARG A 156 3.77 -3.51 23.98
CA ARG A 156 3.84 -2.76 25.26
C ARG A 156 3.18 -1.38 25.26
N LYS A 157 2.00 -1.34 25.89
CA LYS A 157 1.33 -0.18 26.50
C LYS A 157 2.32 0.97 26.84
N GLY A 158 2.58 1.86 25.89
CA GLY A 158 3.44 3.04 26.10
C GLY A 158 4.36 3.45 24.94
N GLU A 159 4.83 2.53 24.10
CA GLU A 159 5.72 2.88 22.97
C GLU A 159 4.92 3.12 21.69
N ARG A 160 4.80 4.39 21.27
CA ARG A 160 4.24 4.74 19.97
C ARG A 160 5.23 4.30 18.89
N PHE A 161 4.83 3.34 18.06
CA PHE A 161 5.58 2.99 16.85
C PHE A 161 5.69 4.24 15.96
N SER A 162 6.89 4.81 15.89
CA SER A 162 7.09 6.05 15.15
C SER A 162 7.12 5.76 13.65
N GLY A 163 6.80 6.76 12.82
CA GLY A 163 7.00 6.64 11.37
C GLY A 163 8.46 6.35 10.99
N ALA A 164 9.43 6.68 11.87
CA ALA A 164 10.83 6.32 11.66
C ALA A 164 11.09 4.82 11.85
N ASP A 165 10.40 4.17 12.77
CA ASP A 165 10.51 2.73 12.99
C ASP A 165 9.87 1.93 11.85
N ALA A 166 8.75 2.43 11.31
CA ALA A 166 8.12 1.89 10.11
C ALA A 166 9.08 1.90 8.91
N ARG A 167 9.75 3.04 8.68
CA ARG A 167 10.73 3.19 7.59
C ARG A 167 11.92 2.25 7.76
N ARG A 168 12.51 2.19 8.96
CA ARG A 168 13.63 1.27 9.26
C ARG A 168 13.27 -0.19 8.99
N PHE A 169 12.03 -0.57 9.27
CA PHE A 169 11.53 -1.92 9.03
C PHE A 169 11.39 -2.22 7.53
N VAL A 170 10.80 -1.32 6.75
CA VAL A 170 10.69 -1.45 5.29
C VAL A 170 12.07 -1.47 4.63
N ASP A 171 12.99 -0.59 5.06
CA ASP A 171 14.37 -0.55 4.57
C ASP A 171 15.10 -1.87 4.84
N GLU A 172 14.88 -2.48 6.01
CA GLU A 172 15.46 -3.80 6.33
C GLU A 172 14.87 -4.91 5.47
N ALA A 173 13.56 -4.90 5.22
CA ALA A 173 12.91 -5.87 4.33
C ALA A 173 13.52 -5.82 2.92
N TRP A 174 13.66 -4.63 2.34
CA TRP A 174 14.29 -4.45 1.03
C TRP A 174 15.78 -4.79 1.02
N ARG A 175 16.52 -4.54 2.11
CA ARG A 175 17.90 -5.01 2.24
C ARG A 175 17.99 -6.54 2.25
N ARG A 176 17.03 -7.24 2.86
CA ARG A 176 16.96 -8.71 2.82
C ARG A 176 16.64 -9.22 1.41
N VAL A 177 15.70 -8.60 0.70
CA VAL A 177 15.39 -8.95 -0.71
C VAL A 177 16.64 -8.82 -1.59
N ARG A 178 17.34 -7.69 -1.54
CA ARG A 178 18.56 -7.47 -2.34
C ARG A 178 19.68 -8.47 -2.03
N ARG A 179 19.82 -8.91 -0.78
CA ARG A 179 20.78 -9.97 -0.41
C ARG A 179 20.43 -11.31 -1.04
N LEU A 180 19.14 -11.66 -1.08
CA LEU A 180 18.66 -12.88 -1.74
C LEU A 180 18.87 -12.81 -3.25
N GLU A 181 18.56 -11.66 -3.88
CA GLU A 181 18.83 -11.44 -5.31
C GLU A 181 20.33 -11.59 -5.64
N ALA A 182 21.22 -11.07 -4.78
CA ALA A 182 22.67 -11.23 -4.95
C ALA A 182 23.15 -12.69 -4.82
N MET A 183 22.35 -13.57 -4.20
CA MET A 183 22.59 -15.01 -4.12
C MET A 183 21.92 -15.79 -5.26
N GLY A 184 21.34 -15.10 -6.25
CA GLY A 184 20.68 -15.72 -7.40
C GLY A 184 19.23 -16.13 -7.16
N VAL A 185 18.60 -15.68 -6.06
CA VAL A 185 17.17 -15.89 -5.82
C VAL A 185 16.37 -14.94 -6.69
N GLU A 186 15.40 -15.46 -7.42
CA GLU A 186 14.49 -14.66 -8.24
C GLU A 186 13.69 -13.68 -7.34
N ARG A 187 13.47 -12.45 -7.82
CA ARG A 187 12.91 -11.33 -7.04
C ARG A 187 11.59 -11.69 -6.36
N SER A 188 10.65 -12.31 -7.07
CA SER A 188 9.34 -12.69 -6.51
C SER A 188 9.50 -13.71 -5.36
N SER A 189 10.41 -14.68 -5.52
CA SER A 189 10.75 -15.65 -4.47
C SER A 189 11.45 -14.99 -3.27
N ALA A 190 12.32 -14.01 -3.52
CA ALA A 190 12.98 -13.24 -2.47
C ALA A 190 11.99 -12.40 -1.65
N ILE A 191 11.02 -11.77 -2.31
CA ILE A 191 9.93 -11.02 -1.64
C ILE A 191 9.08 -11.97 -0.80
N ALA A 192 8.66 -13.10 -1.36
CA ALA A 192 7.86 -14.10 -0.64
C ALA A 192 8.60 -14.64 0.61
N ALA A 193 9.88 -14.97 0.49
CA ALA A 193 10.70 -15.45 1.61
C ALA A 193 10.85 -14.39 2.72
N VAL A 194 11.06 -13.13 2.35
CA VAL A 194 11.16 -12.02 3.31
C VAL A 194 9.83 -11.79 4.02
N LEU A 195 8.71 -11.82 3.31
CA LEU A 195 7.36 -11.70 3.89
C LEU A 195 7.02 -12.85 4.84
N ALA A 196 7.40 -14.09 4.49
CA ALA A 196 7.23 -15.26 5.34
C ALA A 196 8.04 -15.13 6.64
N ALA A 197 9.34 -14.81 6.53
CA ALA A 197 10.21 -14.61 7.71
C ALA A 197 9.71 -13.48 8.62
N MET A 198 9.21 -12.38 8.02
CA MET A 198 8.63 -11.27 8.78
C MET A 198 7.28 -11.60 9.43
N SER A 199 6.59 -12.64 8.97
CA SER A 199 5.36 -13.15 9.58
C SER A 199 5.65 -14.04 10.78
N ASP A 200 6.72 -14.85 10.71
CA ASP A 200 7.19 -15.74 11.78
C ASP A 200 7.86 -15.00 12.96
N ASP A 201 8.45 -13.83 12.71
CA ASP A 201 9.02 -12.94 13.75
C ASP A 201 7.94 -12.25 14.63
N ALA A 202 6.66 -12.55 14.44
CA ALA A 202 5.61 -12.08 15.34
C ALA A 202 5.84 -12.68 16.74
N PRO A 203 5.83 -11.88 17.82
CA PRO A 203 5.93 -12.42 19.16
C PRO A 203 4.78 -13.40 19.37
N ARG A 204 5.10 -14.69 19.52
CA ARG A 204 4.12 -15.70 19.91
C ARG A 204 3.49 -15.22 21.22
N PRO A 205 2.15 -15.19 21.34
CA PRO A 205 1.52 -14.83 22.60
C PRO A 205 2.09 -15.75 23.68
N ALA A 206 2.65 -15.16 24.73
CA ALA A 206 3.10 -15.89 25.91
C ALA A 206 1.86 -16.54 26.53
N GLY A 207 1.64 -17.82 26.22
CA GLY A 207 0.46 -18.55 26.70
C GLY A 207 0.04 -19.76 25.87
N THR A 208 0.47 -19.90 24.62
CA THR A 208 0.19 -21.13 23.87
C THR A 208 1.18 -22.22 24.30
N LEU A 209 0.80 -22.94 25.35
CA LEU A 209 1.44 -24.19 25.73
C LEU A 209 1.51 -25.10 24.49
N GLN A 210 2.72 -25.54 24.16
CA GLN A 210 2.96 -26.61 23.20
C GLN A 210 2.13 -27.83 23.66
N SER A 211 1.10 -28.19 22.89
CA SER A 211 0.41 -29.47 23.07
C SER A 211 1.41 -30.58 22.74
N GLY A 212 2.14 -31.03 23.74
CA GLY A 212 3.20 -32.01 23.54
C GLY A 212 4.08 -32.34 24.73
N GLN A 213 3.85 -31.78 25.92
CA GLN A 213 4.48 -32.30 27.13
C GLN A 213 3.49 -33.16 27.92
N VAL A 214 3.67 -34.46 27.75
CA VAL A 214 3.14 -35.55 28.55
C VAL A 214 3.42 -35.26 30.02
N SER A 215 2.37 -34.99 30.79
CA SER A 215 2.42 -34.97 32.25
C SER A 215 2.87 -36.34 32.75
N ARG A 216 4.15 -36.46 33.14
CA ARG A 216 4.55 -37.42 34.17
C ARG A 216 4.06 -36.87 35.51
N PHE A 217 2.94 -37.37 35.97
CA PHE A 217 2.56 -37.29 37.39
C PHE A 217 3.63 -38.02 38.20
N ARG A 218 4.49 -37.28 38.90
CA ARG A 218 5.35 -37.78 39.98
C ARG A 218 4.81 -37.16 41.27
N GLY A 219 4.23 -37.99 42.11
CA GLY A 219 3.79 -37.59 43.44
C GLY A 219 4.94 -37.57 44.42
N GLU A 220 4.93 -36.59 45.32
CA GLU A 220 5.58 -36.51 46.64
C GLU A 220 4.67 -35.50 47.40
N GLY A 221 4.09 -35.75 48.58
CA GLY A 221 4.59 -36.49 49.73
C GLY A 221 5.37 -35.51 50.63
N GLY A 222 4.73 -34.96 51.68
CA GLY A 222 5.39 -34.13 52.70
C GLY A 222 4.41 -33.16 53.37
N GLU A 223 3.74 -33.59 54.44
CA GLU A 223 4.09 -33.29 55.84
C GLU A 223 3.69 -31.87 56.29
N LEU A 224 2.52 -31.80 56.93
CA LEU A 224 2.13 -30.72 57.82
C LEU A 224 2.84 -30.92 59.17
N GLN A 225 3.78 -30.04 59.51
CA GLN A 225 4.22 -29.85 60.89
C GLN A 225 3.69 -28.54 61.45
N ASP A 226 2.95 -28.70 62.54
CA ASP A 226 2.60 -27.72 63.56
C ASP A 226 3.82 -26.91 64.03
N HIS A 227 3.62 -25.61 64.25
CA HIS A 227 4.10 -24.90 65.43
C HIS A 227 3.50 -23.48 65.46
N ALA A 228 2.52 -23.25 66.33
CA ALA A 228 2.09 -21.92 66.74
C ALA A 228 2.27 -21.76 68.26
N GLU A 229 2.86 -20.62 68.58
CA GLU A 229 3.47 -20.10 69.80
C GLU A 229 2.47 -19.74 70.92
N PRO A 230 2.87 -19.72 72.21
CA PRO A 230 1.95 -19.42 73.33
C PRO A 230 1.84 -17.91 73.61
N ALA A 231 0.61 -17.41 73.71
CA ALA A 231 0.33 -16.07 74.19
C ALA A 231 0.24 -16.04 75.72
N ARG A 232 1.12 -15.24 76.33
CA ARG A 232 1.06 -14.79 77.72
C ARG A 232 -0.17 -13.91 77.94
N ARG A 233 -0.96 -14.20 78.97
CA ARG A 233 -1.38 -13.29 80.06
C ARG A 233 -2.36 -13.98 81.00
#